data_AF-A0A7S1PWU3-F1
#
_entry.id   AF-A0A7S1PWU3-F1
#
_cell.length_a   1.000
_cell.length_b   1.000
_cell.length_c   1.000
_cell.angle_alpha   90.00
_cell.angle_beta   90.00
_cell.angle_gamma   90.00
#
_symmetry.space_group_name_H-M   'P 1'
#
loop_
_entity.id
_entity.type
_entity.pdbx_description
1 polymer ?
#
loop_
_entity_poly.entity_id
_entity_poly.type
_entity_poly.pdbx_seq_one_letter_code
_entity_poly.pdbx_strand_id
1 'polypeptide(L)'
;VAVATVACVAAVAYAAVPSGHRCIHDDPSHQAAIAADLKRSAHVVQRRSAEQERQLRAQSPQSIRIVLSTVDLTTSSQYCSAVGQSRPDFRGSGATLTCATENILTTAKRDFLTNDVLPTAIARLSSRLSVNRFTSNLIGSGSCSDMTVPA
;
A
#
# COMPACT_ATOMS: atom_id res chain seq x y z
N VAL A 1 2.60 15.92 -71.86
CA VAL A 1 3.58 15.63 -70.77
C VAL A 1 3.73 16.90 -69.95
N ALA A 2 3.16 16.92 -68.75
CA ALA A 2 3.46 17.89 -67.69
C ALA A 2 2.98 17.25 -66.38
N VAL A 3 3.91 16.71 -65.59
CA VAL A 3 3.62 16.12 -64.28
C VAL A 3 3.95 17.18 -63.23
N ALA A 4 2.93 17.67 -62.54
CA ALA A 4 3.10 18.61 -61.44
C ALA A 4 3.47 17.85 -60.17
N THR A 5 4.70 18.02 -59.68
CA THR A 5 5.15 17.51 -58.39
C THR A 5 4.75 18.49 -57.28
N VAL A 6 3.76 18.12 -56.46
CA VAL A 6 3.42 18.85 -55.23
C VAL A 6 4.27 18.28 -54.09
N ALA A 7 5.20 19.08 -53.58
CA ALA A 7 5.99 18.76 -52.40
C ALA A 7 5.19 19.12 -51.14
N CYS A 8 4.68 18.12 -50.42
CA CYS A 8 4.16 18.29 -49.06
C CYS A 8 5.30 18.10 -48.07
N VAL A 9 5.81 19.19 -47.49
CA VAL A 9 6.72 19.13 -46.35
C VAL A 9 5.87 18.97 -45.08
N ALA A 10 5.83 17.76 -44.52
CA ALA A 10 5.25 17.54 -43.22
C ALA A 10 6.25 17.96 -42.13
N ALA A 11 6.02 19.12 -41.51
CA ALA A 11 6.75 19.52 -40.32
C ALA A 11 6.32 18.63 -39.16
N VAL A 12 7.15 17.63 -38.83
CA VAL A 12 6.96 16.81 -37.63
C VAL A 12 7.50 17.63 -36.45
N ALA A 13 6.59 18.20 -35.66
CA ALA A 13 6.94 18.80 -34.38
C ALA A 13 7.28 17.66 -33.40
N TYR A 14 8.57 17.40 -33.18
CA TYR A 14 9.00 16.55 -32.08
C TYR A 14 8.83 17.31 -30.78
N ALA A 15 7.81 16.96 -30.00
CA ALA A 15 7.69 17.38 -28.63
C ALA A 15 8.86 16.75 -27.84
N ALA A 16 9.85 17.57 -27.49
CA ALA A 16 10.91 17.16 -26.59
C ALA A 16 10.30 16.83 -25.22
N VAL A 17 10.30 15.55 -24.85
CA VAL A 17 9.90 15.13 -23.49
C VAL A 17 11.09 15.40 -22.58
N PRO A 18 11.01 16.35 -21.62
CA PRO A 18 12.09 16.59 -20.70
C PRO A 18 12.28 15.35 -19.82
N SER A 19 13.49 14.79 -19.85
CA SER A 19 13.91 13.65 -19.03
C SER A 19 14.15 14.11 -17.59
N GLY A 20 13.06 14.39 -16.87
CA GLY A 20 13.09 14.62 -15.43
C GLY A 20 12.79 13.32 -14.68
N HIS A 21 13.54 13.01 -13.63
CA HIS A 21 13.17 11.99 -12.65
C HIS A 21 11.89 12.45 -11.94
N ARG A 22 10.72 11.96 -12.36
CA ARG A 22 9.46 12.23 -11.66
C ARG A 22 9.19 11.10 -10.67
N CYS A 23 8.92 11.46 -9.42
CA CYS A 23 8.46 10.49 -8.43
C CYS A 23 7.03 10.07 -8.79
N ILE A 24 6.68 8.81 -8.51
CA ILE A 24 5.34 8.27 -8.80
C ILE A 24 4.21 9.09 -8.13
N HIS A 25 4.54 9.82 -7.06
CA HIS A 25 3.62 10.71 -6.35
C HIS A 25 3.35 12.04 -7.06
N ASP A 26 4.19 12.44 -8.03
CA ASP A 26 4.01 13.66 -8.83
C ASP A 26 3.22 13.41 -10.12
N ASP A 27 2.88 12.15 -10.38
CA ASP A 27 2.01 11.79 -11.48
C ASP A 27 0.54 12.08 -11.11
N PRO A 28 -0.14 13.01 -11.81
CA PRO A 28 -1.52 13.37 -11.52
C PRO A 28 -2.49 12.19 -11.71
N SER A 29 -2.16 11.23 -12.58
CA SER A 29 -2.97 10.03 -12.78
C SER A 29 -2.91 9.11 -11.55
N HIS A 30 -1.73 8.98 -10.94
CA HIS A 30 -1.53 8.18 -9.74
C HIS A 30 -2.21 8.83 -8.52
N GLN A 31 -2.13 10.17 -8.41
CA GLN A 31 -2.86 10.91 -7.38
C GLN A 31 -4.39 10.76 -7.54
N ALA A 32 -4.91 10.82 -8.76
CA ALA A 32 -6.33 10.63 -9.04
C ALA A 32 -6.80 9.20 -8.69
N ALA A 33 -5.97 8.19 -8.96
CA ALA A 33 -6.25 6.80 -8.59
C ALA A 33 -6.32 6.62 -7.06
N ILE A 34 -5.36 7.16 -6.32
CA ILE A 34 -5.38 7.14 -4.84
C ILE A 34 -6.61 7.87 -4.31
N ALA A 35 -6.96 9.04 -4.87
CA ALA A 35 -8.14 9.79 -4.44
C ALA A 35 -9.45 9.04 -4.72
N ALA A 36 -9.54 8.33 -5.85
CA ALA A 36 -10.70 7.49 -6.17
C ALA A 36 -10.82 6.29 -5.22
N ASP A 37 -9.70 5.68 -4.84
CA ASP A 37 -9.67 4.56 -3.90
C ASP A 37 -10.05 4.98 -2.48
N LEU A 38 -9.56 6.15 -2.02
CA LEU A 38 -9.98 6.76 -0.75
C LEU A 38 -11.49 7.08 -0.72
N LYS A 39 -12.06 7.53 -1.84
CA LYS A 39 -13.52 7.73 -1.95
C LYS A 39 -14.29 6.42 -1.87
N ARG A 40 -13.77 5.35 -2.49
CA ARG A 40 -14.40 4.02 -2.47
C ARG A 40 -14.35 3.40 -1.07
N SER A 41 -13.23 3.55 -0.37
CA SER A 41 -13.03 3.04 0.99
C SER A 41 -13.68 3.90 2.09
N ALA A 42 -14.23 5.07 1.76
CA ALA A 42 -15.03 5.88 2.69
C ALA A 42 -16.25 5.12 3.26
N HIS A 43 -16.73 4.10 2.54
CA HIS A 43 -17.83 3.23 2.99
C HIS A 43 -17.41 2.14 4.00
N VAL A 44 -16.10 1.90 4.20
CA VAL A 44 -15.59 0.92 5.20
C VAL A 44 -15.51 1.53 6.60
N VAL A 45 -15.67 2.85 6.72
CA VAL A 45 -15.90 3.49 8.02
C VAL A 45 -17.35 3.20 8.43
N GLN A 46 -17.53 2.33 9.43
CA GLN A 46 -18.84 2.07 10.05
C GLN A 46 -19.60 3.39 10.28
N ARG A 47 -20.92 3.40 10.07
CA ARG A 47 -21.79 4.54 10.45
C ARG A 47 -21.58 4.83 11.94
N ARG A 48 -20.81 5.87 12.24
CA ARG A 48 -20.53 6.32 13.61
C ARG A 48 -21.82 6.86 14.21
N SER A 49 -22.06 6.60 15.49
CA SER A 49 -23.17 7.26 16.17
C SER A 49 -22.91 8.78 16.24
N ALA A 50 -23.97 9.58 16.30
CA ALA A 50 -23.83 11.04 16.45
C ALA A 50 -23.01 11.43 17.70
N GLU A 51 -23.05 10.58 18.74
CA GLU A 51 -22.23 10.68 19.95
C GLU A 51 -20.73 10.53 19.63
N GLN A 52 -20.35 9.49 18.87
CA GLN A 52 -18.96 9.26 18.45
C GLN A 52 -18.45 10.38 17.56
N GLU A 53 -19.28 10.91 16.65
CA GLU A 53 -18.89 12.05 15.82
C GLU A 53 -18.65 13.33 16.64
N ARG A 54 -19.47 13.59 17.67
CA ARG A 54 -19.26 14.72 18.59
C ARG A 54 -17.97 14.55 19.40
N GLN A 55 -17.72 13.35 19.92
CA GLN A 55 -16.48 13.04 20.64
C GLN A 55 -15.24 13.22 19.75
N LEU A 56 -15.32 12.80 18.49
CA LEU A 56 -14.21 12.97 17.54
C LEU A 56 -13.99 14.45 17.17
N ARG A 57 -15.06 15.26 17.06
CA ARG A 57 -14.94 16.70 16.79
C ARG A 57 -14.40 17.49 18.00
N ALA A 58 -14.63 17.01 19.22
CA ALA A 58 -14.10 17.60 20.43
C ALA A 58 -12.61 17.26 20.68
N GLN A 59 -12.06 16.25 19.99
CA GLN A 59 -10.68 15.84 20.14
C GLN A 59 -9.74 16.66 19.26
N SER A 60 -8.65 17.16 19.85
CA SER A 60 -7.52 17.69 19.08
C SER A 60 -6.89 16.57 18.24
N PRO A 61 -6.55 16.80 16.96
CA PRO A 61 -5.83 15.83 16.15
C PRO A 61 -4.52 15.40 16.84
N GLN A 62 -4.24 14.10 16.86
CA GLN A 62 -3.02 13.53 17.44
C GLN A 62 -2.34 12.61 16.42
N SER A 63 -1.03 12.40 16.51
CA SER A 63 -0.32 11.48 15.61
C SER A 63 -0.97 10.09 15.58
N ILE A 64 -1.05 9.45 14.43
CA ILE A 64 -1.60 8.10 14.31
C ILE A 64 -0.83 7.10 15.18
N ARG A 65 -1.54 6.09 15.71
CA ARG A 65 -0.95 4.92 16.39
C ARG A 65 -1.07 3.73 15.44
N ILE A 66 0.05 3.18 15.01
CA ILE A 66 0.10 2.01 14.13
C ILE A 66 0.72 0.88 14.93
N VAL A 67 -0.02 -0.24 15.04
CA VAL A 67 0.45 -1.48 15.67
C VAL A 67 0.68 -2.49 14.56
N LEU A 68 1.77 -3.25 14.65
CA LEU A 68 2.14 -4.24 13.65
C LEU A 68 2.19 -5.63 14.27
N SER A 69 1.57 -6.59 13.61
CA SER A 69 1.77 -8.03 13.88
C SER A 69 2.77 -8.57 12.87
N THR A 70 3.86 -9.17 13.36
CA THR A 70 4.88 -9.80 12.53
C THR A 70 4.87 -11.33 12.66
N VAL A 71 3.78 -11.91 13.18
CA VAL A 71 3.69 -13.36 13.44
C VAL A 71 3.97 -14.18 12.19
N ASP A 72 3.42 -13.76 11.04
CA ASP A 72 3.61 -14.45 9.75
C ASP A 72 5.08 -14.47 9.27
N LEU A 73 5.95 -13.56 9.77
CA LEU A 73 7.39 -13.58 9.47
C LEU A 73 8.15 -14.66 10.26
N THR A 74 7.51 -15.25 11.27
CA THR A 74 8.10 -16.27 12.14
C THR A 74 7.42 -17.64 12.01
N THR A 75 6.16 -17.67 11.56
CA THR A 75 5.41 -18.91 11.31
C THR A 75 5.90 -19.59 10.03
N SER A 76 6.51 -20.76 10.14
CA SER A 76 7.16 -21.46 9.02
C SER A 76 6.24 -21.84 7.85
N SER A 77 4.93 -21.95 8.09
CA SER A 77 3.90 -22.19 7.06
C SER A 77 3.45 -20.91 6.33
N GLN A 78 3.86 -19.73 6.80
CA GLN A 78 3.40 -18.42 6.31
C GLN A 78 4.46 -17.68 5.47
N TYR A 79 5.72 -18.12 5.50
CA TYR A 79 6.76 -17.55 4.65
C TYR A 79 7.56 -18.63 3.92
N CYS A 80 8.21 -18.23 2.82
CA CYS A 80 9.09 -19.08 2.05
C CYS A 80 10.46 -19.21 2.74
N SER A 81 10.80 -20.41 3.18
CA SER A 81 12.12 -20.73 3.76
C SER A 81 13.02 -21.52 2.80
N ALA A 82 12.43 -22.19 1.81
CA ALA A 82 13.14 -22.94 0.77
C ALA A 82 12.40 -22.90 -0.58
N VAL A 83 13.14 -23.09 -1.66
CA VAL A 83 12.60 -23.11 -3.03
C VAL A 83 11.69 -24.32 -3.22
N GLY A 84 10.61 -24.16 -3.98
CA GLY A 84 9.63 -25.21 -4.27
C GLY A 84 8.57 -25.43 -3.20
N GLN A 85 8.67 -24.75 -2.04
CA GLN A 85 7.58 -24.74 -1.05
C GLN A 85 6.34 -24.04 -1.61
N SER A 86 5.15 -24.47 -1.17
CA SER A 86 3.90 -23.76 -1.41
C SER A 86 3.52 -22.94 -0.17
N ARG A 87 3.28 -21.65 -0.36
CA ARG A 87 2.92 -20.69 0.71
C ARG A 87 1.78 -19.77 0.26
N PRO A 88 0.96 -19.24 1.18
CA PRO A 88 -0.07 -18.26 0.82
C PRO A 88 0.52 -17.07 0.07
N ASP A 89 -0.21 -16.56 -0.92
CA ASP A 89 0.18 -15.33 -1.63
C ASP A 89 -0.30 -14.05 -0.94
N PHE A 90 -1.11 -14.20 0.12
CA PHE A 90 -1.70 -13.12 0.91
C PHE A 90 -2.52 -12.13 0.07
N ARG A 91 -3.01 -12.55 -1.11
CA ARG A 91 -3.83 -11.71 -1.99
C ARG A 91 -5.32 -11.84 -1.71
N GLY A 92 -5.71 -12.58 -0.66
CA GLY A 92 -7.09 -12.69 -0.18
C GLY A 92 -7.96 -13.68 -0.96
N SER A 93 -7.40 -14.40 -1.93
CA SER A 93 -8.07 -15.46 -2.67
C SER A 93 -7.91 -16.84 -2.02
N GLY A 94 -7.10 -16.95 -0.95
CA GLY A 94 -6.64 -18.24 -0.43
C GLY A 94 -5.70 -18.97 -1.40
N ALA A 95 -5.19 -18.28 -2.43
CA ALA A 95 -4.26 -18.86 -3.37
C ALA A 95 -2.88 -19.05 -2.74
N THR A 96 -2.15 -20.02 -3.28
CA THR A 96 -0.76 -20.28 -2.90
C THR A 96 0.16 -20.01 -4.07
N LEU A 97 1.39 -19.63 -3.75
CA LEU A 97 2.47 -19.47 -4.69
C LEU A 97 3.57 -20.50 -4.44
N THR A 98 4.22 -20.93 -5.51
CA THR A 98 5.45 -21.74 -5.41
C THR A 98 6.63 -20.82 -5.15
N CYS A 99 7.32 -21.04 -4.03
CA CYS A 99 8.45 -20.23 -3.61
C CYS A 99 9.62 -20.37 -4.60
N ALA A 100 10.05 -19.26 -5.18
CA ALA A 100 11.28 -19.12 -5.95
C ALA A 100 12.42 -18.57 -5.07
N THR A 101 13.64 -18.50 -5.62
CA THR A 101 14.85 -18.08 -4.89
C THR A 101 14.73 -16.66 -4.32
N GLU A 102 14.09 -15.76 -5.06
CA GLU A 102 13.84 -14.38 -4.68
C GLU A 102 12.85 -14.27 -3.50
N ASN A 103 11.92 -15.22 -3.39
CA ASN A 103 10.86 -15.24 -2.38
C ASN A 103 11.38 -15.71 -1.01
N ILE A 104 12.57 -16.29 -0.94
CA ILE A 104 13.11 -16.83 0.31
C ILE A 104 13.38 -15.70 1.32
N LEU A 105 12.70 -15.78 2.47
CA LEU A 105 12.88 -14.88 3.60
C LEU A 105 14.00 -15.41 4.49
N THR A 106 15.23 -15.03 4.15
CA THR A 106 16.41 -15.31 4.97
C THR A 106 16.35 -14.52 6.29
N THR A 107 17.13 -14.95 7.28
CA THR A 107 17.27 -14.23 8.55
C THR A 107 17.69 -12.77 8.33
N ALA A 108 18.68 -12.53 7.47
CA ALA A 108 19.13 -11.17 7.15
C ALA A 108 18.01 -10.29 6.54
N LYS A 109 17.19 -10.84 5.63
CA LYS A 109 16.03 -10.12 5.07
C LYS A 109 14.98 -9.82 6.15
N ARG A 110 14.72 -10.80 7.02
CA ARG A 110 13.75 -10.67 8.12
C ARG A 110 14.18 -9.60 9.11
N ASP A 111 15.43 -9.65 9.55
CA ASP A 111 15.98 -8.70 10.51
C ASP A 111 15.98 -7.28 9.96
N PHE A 112 16.39 -7.11 8.70
CA PHE A 112 16.30 -5.80 8.03
C PHE A 112 14.86 -5.30 7.92
N LEU A 113 13.92 -6.18 7.60
CA LEU A 113 12.49 -5.83 7.54
C LEU A 113 11.97 -5.39 8.92
N THR A 114 12.24 -6.16 9.98
CA THR A 114 11.71 -5.91 11.33
C THR A 114 12.40 -4.76 12.05
N ASN A 115 13.70 -4.57 11.86
CA ASN A 115 14.48 -3.61 12.63
C ASN A 115 14.63 -2.26 11.92
N ASP A 116 14.62 -2.24 10.58
CA ASP A 116 14.88 -1.01 9.82
C ASP A 116 13.65 -0.55 9.04
N VAL A 117 13.15 -1.38 8.13
CA VAL A 117 12.13 -0.97 7.15
C VAL A 117 10.80 -0.65 7.84
N LEU A 118 10.28 -1.57 8.65
CA LEU A 118 8.97 -1.42 9.29
C LEU A 118 8.96 -0.25 10.29
N PRO A 119 9.94 -0.09 11.20
CA PRO A 119 9.97 1.05 12.11
C PRO A 119 10.12 2.38 11.38
N THR A 120 10.96 2.44 10.35
CA THR A 120 11.16 3.66 9.55
C THR A 120 9.88 4.08 8.84
N ALA A 121 9.15 3.13 8.24
CA ALA A 121 7.87 3.40 7.60
C ALA A 121 6.84 3.93 8.60
N ILE A 122 6.73 3.30 9.78
CA ILE A 122 5.81 3.74 10.84
C ILE A 122 6.17 5.15 11.33
N ALA A 123 7.45 5.46 11.53
CA ALA A 123 7.89 6.79 11.94
C ALA A 123 7.51 7.86 10.90
N ARG A 124 7.69 7.57 9.60
CA ARG A 124 7.32 8.48 8.51
C ARG A 124 5.81 8.73 8.49
N LEU A 125 5.00 7.68 8.61
CA LEU A 125 3.54 7.80 8.64
C LEU A 125 3.08 8.57 9.89
N SER A 126 3.64 8.25 11.06
CA SER A 126 3.26 8.86 12.34
C SER A 126 3.64 10.34 12.43
N SER A 127 4.71 10.75 11.76
CA SER A 127 5.14 12.16 11.71
C SER A 127 4.24 13.05 10.83
N ARG A 128 3.51 12.46 9.87
CA ARG A 128 2.73 13.20 8.87
C ARG A 128 1.22 13.07 9.07
N LEU A 129 0.76 11.98 9.67
CA LEU A 129 -0.66 11.69 9.85
C LEU A 129 -1.11 12.07 11.26
N SER A 130 -1.92 13.12 11.34
CA SER A 130 -2.69 13.47 12.53
C SER A 130 -4.14 13.02 12.36
N VAL A 131 -4.66 12.32 13.37
CA VAL A 131 -6.00 11.72 13.37
C VAL A 131 -6.71 12.00 14.68
N ASN A 132 -8.05 12.02 14.63
CA ASN A 132 -8.85 12.00 15.85
C ASN A 132 -8.88 10.55 16.32
N ARG A 133 -8.12 10.25 17.38
CA ARG A 133 -7.90 8.88 17.83
C ARG A 133 -9.20 8.28 18.39
N PHE A 134 -9.36 6.99 18.19
CA PHE A 134 -10.41 6.25 18.88
C PHE A 134 -9.92 5.86 20.28
N THR A 135 -10.75 6.05 21.30
CA THR A 135 -10.37 5.87 22.71
C THR A 135 -10.80 4.53 23.32
N SER A 136 -11.62 3.75 22.61
CA SER A 136 -12.08 2.44 23.04
C SER A 136 -11.42 1.32 22.23
N ASN A 137 -11.58 0.08 22.69
CA ASN A 137 -11.06 -1.08 21.98
C ASN A 137 -11.88 -1.34 20.72
N LEU A 138 -11.18 -1.63 19.63
CA LEU A 138 -11.77 -2.09 18.38
C LEU A 138 -11.46 -3.57 18.25
N ILE A 139 -12.49 -4.38 18.05
CA ILE A 139 -12.34 -5.79 17.70
C ILE A 139 -12.47 -5.86 16.18
N GLY A 140 -11.39 -6.27 15.52
CA GLY A 140 -11.42 -6.51 14.09
C GLY A 140 -12.27 -7.73 13.78
N SER A 141 -13.36 -7.54 13.03
CA SER A 141 -14.10 -8.62 12.39
C SER A 141 -13.91 -8.51 10.88
N GLY A 142 -13.38 -9.55 10.25
CA GLY A 142 -13.06 -9.51 8.82
C GLY A 142 -12.79 -10.89 8.25
N SER A 143 -13.00 -11.02 6.94
CA SER A 143 -12.83 -12.26 6.16
C SER A 143 -11.40 -12.42 5.61
N CYS A 144 -10.42 -11.70 6.13
CA CYS A 144 -9.02 -11.83 5.72
C CYS A 144 -8.45 -13.11 6.37
N SER A 145 -8.50 -14.22 5.65
CA SER A 145 -8.13 -15.55 6.15
C SER A 145 -6.64 -15.85 6.10
N ASP A 146 -5.89 -15.13 5.27
CA ASP A 146 -4.52 -15.53 4.93
C ASP A 146 -3.51 -15.12 6.01
N MET A 147 -3.82 -14.12 6.84
CA MET A 147 -2.92 -13.57 7.87
C MET A 147 -3.15 -14.21 9.24
N THR A 148 -2.08 -14.39 10.02
CA THR A 148 -2.20 -14.90 11.39
C THR A 148 -2.56 -13.77 12.35
N VAL A 149 -3.78 -13.82 12.90
CA VAL A 149 -4.23 -12.93 13.96
C VAL A 149 -3.94 -13.58 15.32
N PRO A 150 -3.07 -13.00 16.16
CA PRO A 150 -2.85 -13.50 17.52
C PRO A 150 -4.14 -13.41 18.34
N ALA A 151 -4.36 -14.41 19.20
CA ALA A 151 -5.48 -14.44 20.14
C ALA A 151 -5.32 -13.42 21.28
#